data_AF-A0A150GFL3-F1
#
_entry.id   AF-A0A150GFL3-F1
#
_cell.length_a   1.000
_cell.length_b   1.000
_cell.length_c   1.000
_cell.angle_alpha   90.00
_cell.angle_beta   90.00
_cell.angle_gamma   90.00
#
_symmetry.space_group_name_H-M   'P 1'
#
loop_
_entity.id
_entity.type
_entity.pdbx_description
1 polymer ?
#
loop_
_entity_poly.entity_id
_entity_poly.type
_entity_poly.pdbx_seq_one_letter_code
_entity_poly.pdbx_strand_id
1 'polypeptide(L)'
;MPFLNLEDTPMFRMKVAELDGGCKRLRERVTLLVGHYRRYRDALVALCKAQIEFAADQISAEWLDDLLVGARDSHRAYERSSADLEDAATRALALKKGAKRELLDRAAAELATARLVEQEARFDCARRLSAVESRRRYSFLQLLLDTAGAHHAALRSGSEMLGRLTPLGDAARGQVADARAAEAEVQAMLAQEAARCKAIGDAAAAAAASSSLAGDESGHGPVQMSGLK
;
A
#
# COMPACT_ATOMS: atom_id res chain seq x y z
N MET A 1 -12.99 -16.81 -38.68
CA MET A 1 -12.14 -17.99 -38.39
C MET A 1 -10.72 -17.71 -38.85
N PRO A 2 -9.73 -17.56 -37.96
CA PRO A 2 -8.46 -16.94 -38.34
C PRO A 2 -7.48 -17.82 -39.12
N PHE A 3 -7.59 -19.16 -39.06
CA PHE A 3 -6.55 -20.04 -39.65
C PHE A 3 -7.03 -21.28 -40.41
N LEU A 4 -8.30 -21.70 -40.30
CA LEU A 4 -8.80 -22.98 -40.83
C LEU A 4 -8.75 -23.11 -42.37
N ASN A 5 -8.71 -21.98 -43.09
CA ASN A 5 -8.69 -21.96 -44.57
C ASN A 5 -7.40 -21.35 -45.14
N LEU A 6 -6.36 -21.20 -44.32
CA LEU A 6 -5.11 -20.57 -44.72
C LEU A 6 -4.02 -21.65 -44.82
N GLU A 7 -3.95 -22.33 -45.96
CA GLU A 7 -2.70 -23.02 -46.37
C GLU A 7 -1.54 -21.99 -46.43
N ASP A 8 -0.27 -22.42 -46.51
CA ASP A 8 0.93 -21.55 -46.45
C ASP A 8 0.95 -20.48 -47.56
N THR A 9 0.14 -19.45 -47.35
CA THR A 9 -0.28 -18.43 -48.29
C THR A 9 0.14 -17.08 -47.73
N PRO A 10 0.31 -16.05 -48.58
CA PRO A 10 0.57 -14.68 -48.13
C PRO A 10 -0.43 -14.19 -47.05
N MET A 11 -1.67 -14.68 -47.11
CA MET A 11 -2.73 -14.39 -46.14
C MET A 11 -2.46 -14.99 -44.74
N PHE A 12 -1.90 -16.21 -44.67
CA PHE A 12 -1.45 -16.80 -43.40
C PHE A 12 -0.37 -15.93 -42.74
N ARG A 13 0.66 -15.55 -43.50
CA ARG A 13 1.79 -14.75 -43.00
C ARG A 13 1.36 -13.36 -42.56
N MET A 14 0.43 -12.72 -43.29
CA MET A 14 -0.18 -11.47 -42.86
C MET A 14 -0.91 -11.62 -41.52
N LYS A 15 -1.70 -12.69 -41.34
CA LYS A 15 -2.44 -12.91 -40.10
C LYS A 15 -1.54 -13.19 -38.90
N VAL A 16 -0.46 -13.94 -39.11
CA VAL A 16 0.59 -14.16 -38.09
C VAL A 16 1.25 -12.85 -37.70
N ALA A 17 1.64 -12.02 -38.67
CA ALA A 17 2.25 -10.71 -38.40
C ALA A 17 1.29 -9.76 -37.66
N GLU A 18 0.01 -9.76 -38.02
CA GLU A 18 -1.03 -8.98 -37.35
C GLU A 18 -1.15 -9.38 -35.87
N LEU A 19 -1.21 -10.69 -35.59
CA LEU A 19 -1.29 -11.23 -34.23
C LEU A 19 -0.02 -10.96 -33.41
N ASP A 20 1.17 -11.11 -34.01
CA ASP A 20 2.43 -10.77 -33.35
C ASP A 20 2.49 -9.29 -32.96
N GLY A 21 2.04 -8.40 -33.87
CA GLY A 21 1.86 -6.99 -33.57
C GLY A 21 0.85 -6.75 -32.44
N GLY A 22 -0.24 -7.53 -32.40
CA GLY A 22 -1.21 -7.53 -31.31
C GLY A 22 -0.61 -7.94 -29.96
N CYS A 23 0.18 -9.00 -29.94
CA CYS A 23 0.89 -9.49 -28.75
C CYS A 23 1.86 -8.45 -28.18
N LYS A 24 2.59 -7.74 -29.04
CA LYS A 24 3.49 -6.64 -28.63
C LYS A 24 2.72 -5.51 -27.95
N ARG A 25 1.62 -5.03 -28.56
CA ARG A 25 0.75 -4.00 -27.96
C ARG A 25 0.12 -4.48 -26.64
N LEU A 26 -0.31 -5.74 -26.56
CA LEU A 26 -0.85 -6.31 -25.33
C LEU A 26 0.20 -6.32 -24.22
N ARG A 27 1.43 -6.73 -24.53
CA ARG A 27 2.56 -6.71 -23.58
C ARG A 27 2.77 -5.32 -23.00
N GLU A 28 2.84 -4.29 -23.86
CA GLU A 28 3.00 -2.90 -23.45
C GLU A 28 1.87 -2.46 -22.50
N ARG A 29 0.62 -2.76 -22.86
CA ARG A 29 -0.55 -2.41 -22.03
C ARG A 29 -0.54 -3.12 -20.68
N VAL A 30 -0.19 -4.40 -20.64
CA VAL A 30 -0.09 -5.18 -19.39
C VAL A 30 1.03 -4.63 -18.51
N THR A 31 2.18 -4.31 -19.09
CA THR A 31 3.30 -3.69 -18.35
C THR A 31 2.88 -2.35 -17.75
N LEU A 32 2.20 -1.49 -18.50
CA LEU A 32 1.67 -0.23 -17.99
C LEU A 32 0.68 -0.45 -16.85
N LEU A 33 -0.27 -1.37 -17.03
CA LEU A 33 -1.27 -1.70 -16.00
C LEU A 33 -0.62 -2.16 -14.70
N VAL A 34 0.36 -3.06 -14.76
CA VAL A 34 1.14 -3.50 -13.59
C VAL A 34 1.86 -2.31 -12.94
N GLY A 35 2.42 -1.41 -13.74
CA GLY A 35 3.03 -0.18 -13.25
C GLY A 35 2.05 0.71 -12.48
N HIS A 36 0.84 0.91 -13.00
CA HIS A 36 -0.21 1.68 -12.33
C HIS A 36 -0.66 1.03 -11.01
N TYR A 37 -0.85 -0.28 -10.97
CA TYR A 37 -1.20 -0.99 -9.74
C TYR A 37 -0.13 -0.85 -8.65
N ARG A 38 1.16 -0.92 -9.02
CA ARG A 38 2.25 -0.70 -8.06
C ARG A 38 2.21 0.71 -7.47
N ARG A 39 2.06 1.74 -8.31
CA ARG A 39 1.94 3.14 -7.84
C ARG A 39 0.73 3.34 -6.94
N TYR A 40 -0.42 2.72 -7.30
CA TYR A 40 -1.62 2.79 -6.48
C TYR A 40 -1.40 2.16 -5.09
N ARG A 41 -0.81 0.96 -5.03
CA ARG A 41 -0.42 0.32 -3.77
C ARG A 41 0.51 1.22 -2.95
N ASP A 42 1.54 1.76 -3.58
CA ASP A 42 2.54 2.58 -2.89
C ASP A 42 1.91 3.87 -2.33
N ALA A 43 0.97 4.47 -3.06
CA ALA A 43 0.20 5.61 -2.59
C ALA A 43 -0.69 5.28 -1.38
N LEU A 44 -1.36 4.10 -1.38
CA LEU A 44 -2.13 3.65 -0.23
C LEU A 44 -1.25 3.46 1.02
N VAL A 45 -0.08 2.84 0.85
CA VAL A 45 0.88 2.65 1.95
C VAL A 45 1.37 4.00 2.48
N ALA A 46 1.71 4.95 1.60
CA ALA A 46 2.15 6.28 1.99
C ALA A 46 1.05 7.04 2.76
N LEU A 47 -0.21 6.94 2.32
CA LEU A 47 -1.34 7.55 3.01
C LEU A 47 -1.52 7.01 4.42
N CYS A 48 -1.49 5.68 4.60
CA CYS A 48 -1.61 5.07 5.93
C CYS A 48 -0.48 5.51 6.87
N LYS A 49 0.76 5.60 6.36
CA LYS A 49 1.90 6.08 7.15
C LYS A 49 1.71 7.53 7.60
N ALA A 50 1.35 8.41 6.66
CA ALA A 50 1.12 9.82 6.96
C ALA A 50 0.00 10.03 8.00
N GLN A 51 -1.05 9.20 7.97
CA GLN A 51 -2.13 9.26 8.98
C GLN A 51 -1.66 8.84 10.37
N ILE A 52 -0.85 7.77 10.46
CA ILE A 52 -0.29 7.31 11.74
C ILE A 52 0.68 8.36 12.31
N GLU A 53 1.56 8.90 11.47
CA GLU A 53 2.50 9.96 11.84
C GLU A 53 1.77 11.20 12.33
N PHE A 54 0.75 11.66 11.59
CA PHE A 54 -0.07 12.80 12.01
C PHE A 54 -0.70 12.60 13.40
N ALA A 55 -1.31 11.43 13.65
CA ALA A 55 -1.92 11.14 14.95
C ALA A 55 -0.87 11.13 16.08
N ALA A 56 0.31 10.53 15.83
CA ALA A 56 1.40 10.51 16.80
C ALA A 56 1.92 11.92 17.11
N ASP A 57 2.08 12.77 16.08
CA ASP A 57 2.54 14.16 16.22
C ASP A 57 1.54 14.99 17.04
N GLN A 58 0.23 14.80 16.83
CA GLN A 58 -0.80 15.47 17.63
C GLN A 58 -0.72 15.09 19.12
N ILE A 59 -0.53 13.80 19.43
CA ILE A 59 -0.35 13.35 20.82
C ILE A 59 0.90 13.99 21.42
N SER A 60 2.02 13.94 20.69
CA SER A 60 3.29 14.48 21.17
C SER A 60 3.17 15.96 21.49
N ALA A 61 2.64 16.75 20.55
CA ALA A 61 2.50 18.19 20.68
C ALA A 61 1.61 18.57 21.88
N GLU A 62 0.46 17.92 22.05
CA GLU A 62 -0.44 18.25 23.16
C GLU A 62 0.12 17.81 24.52
N TRP A 63 0.55 16.56 24.63
CA TRP A 63 0.89 15.95 25.91
C TRP A 63 2.33 16.17 26.32
N LEU A 64 3.27 15.85 25.43
CA LEU A 64 4.69 15.83 25.75
C LEU A 64 5.26 17.24 25.73
N ASP A 65 4.92 18.03 24.71
CA ASP A 65 5.57 19.31 24.47
C ASP A 65 4.88 20.49 25.18
N ASP A 66 3.56 20.44 25.37
CA ASP A 66 2.80 21.52 26.03
C ASP A 66 2.40 21.16 27.48
N LEU A 67 1.48 20.20 27.67
CA LEU A 67 0.85 19.96 28.97
C LEU A 67 1.85 19.51 30.05
N LEU A 68 2.60 18.44 29.80
CA LEU A 68 3.49 17.85 30.81
C LEU A 68 4.73 18.72 31.05
N VAL A 69 5.32 19.28 29.99
CA VAL A 69 6.44 20.22 30.09
C VAL A 69 6.01 21.48 30.83
N GLY A 70 4.87 22.07 30.48
CA GLY A 70 4.33 23.25 31.15
C GLY A 70 4.08 23.03 32.64
N ALA A 71 3.48 21.89 33.02
CA ALA A 71 3.25 21.54 34.42
C ALA A 71 4.56 21.32 35.20
N ARG A 72 5.54 20.64 34.58
CA ARG A 72 6.87 20.44 35.16
C ARG A 72 7.57 21.79 35.43
N ASP A 73 7.52 22.69 34.47
CA ASP A 73 8.24 23.96 34.55
C ASP A 73 7.57 24.92 35.55
N SER A 74 6.23 24.93 35.65
CA SER A 74 5.52 25.66 36.70
C SER A 74 5.80 25.09 38.09
N HIS A 75 5.88 23.77 38.23
CA HIS A 75 6.24 23.14 39.51
C HIS A 75 7.65 23.56 39.95
N ARG A 76 8.62 23.53 39.03
CA ARG A 76 9.98 24.01 39.31
C ARG A 76 10.03 25.51 39.66
N ALA A 77 9.15 26.32 39.08
CA ALA A 77 9.06 27.74 39.42
C ALA A 77 8.49 27.94 40.83
N TYR A 78 7.45 27.20 41.18
CA TYR A 78 6.89 27.17 42.53
C TYR A 78 7.93 26.79 43.59
N GLU A 79 8.64 25.67 43.40
CA GLU A 79 9.69 25.23 44.34
C GLU A 79 10.77 26.29 44.57
N ARG A 80 11.21 26.96 43.48
CA ARG A 80 12.17 28.08 43.58
C ARG A 80 11.60 29.25 44.38
N SER A 81 10.38 29.69 44.07
CA SER A 81 9.74 30.80 44.79
C SER A 81 9.43 30.48 46.25
N SER A 82 9.17 29.21 46.58
CA SER A 82 8.99 28.75 47.96
C SER A 82 10.29 28.86 48.74
N ALA A 83 11.41 28.41 48.16
CA ALA A 83 12.73 28.57 48.76
C ALA A 83 13.11 30.05 48.95
N ASP A 84 12.85 30.91 47.95
CA ASP A 84 13.11 32.35 48.04
C ASP A 84 12.29 33.02 49.17
N LEU A 85 11.05 32.57 49.37
CA LEU A 85 10.19 33.03 50.46
C LEU A 85 10.73 32.60 51.84
N GLU A 86 11.16 31.35 51.98
CA GLU A 86 11.79 30.83 53.21
C GLU A 86 13.08 31.59 53.55
N ASP A 87 13.90 31.86 52.54
CA ASP A 87 15.11 32.64 52.66
C ASP A 87 14.82 34.10 53.08
N ALA A 88 13.83 34.74 52.47
CA ALA A 88 13.40 36.09 52.85
C ALA A 88 12.85 36.14 54.28
N ALA A 89 12.06 35.14 54.68
CA ALA A 89 11.54 35.02 56.03
C ALA A 89 12.67 34.84 57.05
N THR A 90 13.66 34.00 56.73
CA THR A 90 14.84 33.77 57.59
C THR A 90 15.66 35.04 57.77
N ARG A 91 15.91 35.80 56.70
CA ARG A 91 16.60 37.11 56.78
C ARG A 91 15.83 38.12 57.62
N ALA A 92 14.52 38.21 57.45
CA ALA A 92 13.68 39.12 58.23
C ALA A 92 13.69 38.77 59.73
N LEU A 93 13.66 37.47 60.08
CA LEU A 93 13.73 36.98 61.46
C LEU A 93 15.11 37.16 62.10
N ALA A 94 16.19 37.19 61.32
CA ALA A 94 17.55 37.36 61.82
C ALA A 94 17.86 38.80 62.31
N LEU A 95 16.98 39.77 62.02
CA LEU A 95 17.17 41.16 62.45
C LEU A 95 16.98 41.31 63.97
N LYS A 96 17.99 41.87 64.63
CA LYS A 96 17.97 42.07 66.09
C LYS A 96 17.02 43.20 66.50
N LYS A 97 16.52 43.11 67.74
CA LYS A 97 15.77 44.18 68.41
C LYS A 97 16.68 45.42 68.55
N GLY A 98 16.48 46.42 67.70
CA GLY A 98 17.35 47.62 67.58
C GLY A 98 17.93 47.85 66.18
N ALA A 99 17.63 47.00 65.19
CA ALA A 99 17.98 47.25 63.79
C ALA A 99 17.42 48.59 63.29
N LYS A 100 18.16 49.25 62.40
CA LYS A 100 17.73 50.52 61.79
C LYS A 100 16.39 50.33 61.09
N ARG A 101 15.48 51.29 61.24
CA ARG A 101 14.14 51.24 60.67
C ARG A 101 14.13 50.99 59.16
N GLU A 102 15.03 51.62 58.42
CA GLU A 102 15.20 51.40 56.97
C GLU A 102 15.49 49.94 56.61
N LEU A 103 16.25 49.21 57.44
CA LEU A 103 16.55 47.79 57.21
C LEU A 103 15.33 46.91 57.51
N LEU A 104 14.54 47.28 58.52
CA LEU A 104 13.28 46.59 58.85
C LEU A 104 12.26 46.78 57.72
N ASP A 105 12.09 48.01 57.24
CA ASP A 105 11.16 48.36 56.17
C ASP A 105 11.54 47.65 54.86
N ARG A 106 12.84 47.60 54.54
CA ARG A 106 13.35 46.85 53.39
C ARG A 106 13.09 45.35 53.50
N ALA A 107 13.40 44.73 54.64
CA ALA A 107 13.16 43.30 54.84
C ALA A 107 11.66 42.95 54.79
N ALA A 108 10.79 43.83 55.31
CA ALA A 108 9.34 43.67 55.22
C ALA A 108 8.84 43.75 53.77
N ALA A 109 9.36 44.70 52.98
CA ALA A 109 9.01 44.83 51.57
C ALA A 109 9.51 43.64 50.71
N GLU A 110 10.73 43.16 50.96
CA GLU A 110 11.30 41.97 50.31
C GLU A 110 10.47 40.72 50.64
N LEU A 111 10.10 40.51 51.91
CA LEU A 111 9.23 39.41 52.33
C LEU A 111 7.83 39.49 51.71
N ALA A 112 7.23 40.68 51.66
CA ALA A 112 5.92 40.87 51.03
C ALA A 112 5.97 40.56 49.53
N THR A 113 7.04 40.96 48.84
CA THR A 113 7.25 40.66 47.42
C THR A 113 7.44 39.17 47.20
N ALA A 114 8.28 38.51 47.98
CA ALA A 114 8.51 37.06 47.88
C ALA A 114 7.21 36.25 48.10
N ARG A 115 6.35 36.69 49.03
CA ARG A 115 5.03 36.06 49.25
C ARG A 115 4.13 36.17 48.02
N LEU A 116 4.09 37.32 47.37
CA LEU A 116 3.25 37.50 46.17
C LEU A 116 3.74 36.61 45.02
N VAL A 117 5.05 36.56 44.81
CA VAL A 117 5.68 35.72 43.76
C VAL A 117 5.42 34.24 44.02
N GLU A 118 5.59 33.77 45.26
CA GLU A 118 5.28 32.39 45.64
C GLU A 118 3.81 32.06 45.42
N GLN A 119 2.89 32.94 45.84
CA GLN A 119 1.47 32.70 45.65
C GLN A 119 1.08 32.61 44.17
N GLU A 120 1.62 33.49 43.33
CA GLU A 120 1.41 33.46 41.89
C GLU A 120 1.91 32.15 41.28
N ALA A 121 3.13 31.73 41.62
CA ALA A 121 3.70 30.47 41.15
C ALA A 121 2.92 29.24 41.64
N ARG A 122 2.43 29.28 42.88
CA ARG A 122 1.59 28.23 43.47
C ARG A 122 0.26 28.08 42.72
N PHE A 123 -0.40 29.20 42.42
CA PHE A 123 -1.66 29.18 41.66
C PHE A 123 -1.45 28.76 40.20
N ASP A 124 -0.37 29.17 39.53
CA ASP A 124 -0.07 28.71 38.17
C ASP A 124 0.22 27.19 38.14
N CYS A 125 1.01 26.70 39.09
CA CYS A 125 1.28 25.27 39.26
C CYS A 125 -0.01 24.48 39.46
N ALA A 126 -0.86 24.92 40.40
CA ALA A 126 -2.16 24.28 40.66
C ALA A 126 -3.06 24.27 39.42
N ARG A 127 -3.11 25.38 38.67
CA ARG A 127 -3.88 25.51 37.43
C ARG A 127 -3.41 24.52 36.36
N ARG A 128 -2.09 24.42 36.13
CA ARG A 128 -1.52 23.51 35.12
C ARG A 128 -1.67 22.05 35.49
N LEU A 129 -1.45 21.68 36.75
CA LEU A 129 -1.71 20.32 37.23
C LEU A 129 -3.19 19.94 37.11
N SER A 130 -4.10 20.88 37.40
CA SER A 130 -5.54 20.66 37.21
C SER A 130 -5.92 20.49 35.73
N ALA A 131 -5.24 21.20 34.83
CA ALA A 131 -5.43 21.01 33.38
C ALA A 131 -4.97 19.61 32.93
N VAL A 132 -3.82 19.13 33.40
CA VAL A 132 -3.35 17.75 33.15
C VAL A 132 -4.36 16.73 33.67
N GLU A 133 -4.85 16.90 34.91
CA GLU A 133 -5.79 15.99 35.57
C GLU A 133 -7.16 15.92 34.87
N SER A 134 -7.64 17.04 34.35
CA SER A 134 -8.92 17.09 33.62
C SER A 134 -8.77 16.51 32.22
N ARG A 135 -7.71 16.87 31.49
CA ARG A 135 -7.48 16.43 30.11
C ARG A 135 -7.12 14.95 30.00
N ARG A 136 -6.43 14.36 30.98
CA ARG A 136 -6.05 12.93 30.92
C ARG A 136 -7.26 12.00 30.82
N ARG A 137 -8.43 12.47 31.27
CA ARG A 137 -9.67 11.71 31.25
C ARG A 137 -10.29 11.61 29.84
N TYR A 138 -9.97 12.54 28.94
CA TYR A 138 -10.65 12.61 27.65
C TYR A 138 -9.75 12.87 26.43
N SER A 139 -8.64 13.63 26.52
CA SER A 139 -7.90 14.06 25.33
C SER A 139 -7.36 12.88 24.51
N PHE A 140 -6.78 11.87 25.18
CA PHE A 140 -6.32 10.66 24.50
C PHE A 140 -7.47 9.89 23.83
N LEU A 141 -8.60 9.73 24.53
CA LEU A 141 -9.78 9.06 23.99
C LEU A 141 -10.39 9.84 22.82
N GLN A 142 -10.43 11.16 22.91
CA GLN A 142 -10.93 12.05 21.89
C GLN A 142 -10.11 11.91 20.60
N LEU A 143 -8.79 11.96 20.70
CA LEU A 143 -7.92 11.82 19.52
C LEU A 143 -8.05 10.43 18.87
N LEU A 144 -8.16 9.37 19.67
CA LEU A 144 -8.42 8.03 19.15
C LEU A 144 -9.76 7.96 18.43
N LEU A 145 -10.82 8.54 19.01
CA LEU A 145 -12.16 8.58 18.41
C LEU A 145 -12.18 9.39 17.11
N ASP A 146 -11.50 10.54 17.07
CA ASP A 146 -11.41 11.39 15.88
C ASP A 146 -10.67 10.67 14.75
N THR A 147 -9.55 10.01 15.08
CA THR A 147 -8.78 9.20 14.13
C THR A 147 -9.60 8.03 13.59
N ALA A 148 -10.26 7.28 14.48
CA ALA A 148 -11.14 6.18 14.08
C ALA A 148 -12.33 6.66 13.24
N GLY A 149 -12.91 7.81 13.58
CA GLY A 149 -13.99 8.44 12.83
C GLY A 149 -13.56 8.84 11.41
N ALA A 150 -12.38 9.44 11.27
CA ALA A 150 -11.81 9.78 9.97
C ALA A 150 -11.54 8.53 9.11
N HIS A 151 -10.97 7.47 9.70
CA HIS A 151 -10.78 6.20 9.00
C HIS A 151 -12.11 5.58 8.55
N HIS A 152 -13.10 5.55 9.43
CA HIS A 152 -14.43 5.04 9.11
C HIS A 152 -15.07 5.80 7.94
N ALA A 153 -15.01 7.15 7.96
CA ALA A 153 -15.52 7.98 6.87
C ALA A 153 -14.80 7.71 5.54
N ALA A 154 -13.46 7.57 5.57
CA ALA A 154 -12.67 7.25 4.39
C ALA A 154 -13.01 5.87 3.81
N LEU A 155 -13.11 4.84 4.66
CA LEU A 155 -13.48 3.48 4.26
C LEU A 155 -14.90 3.41 3.70
N ARG A 156 -15.84 4.13 4.30
CA ARG A 156 -17.21 4.21 3.80
C ARG A 156 -17.26 4.83 2.41
N SER A 157 -16.61 5.98 2.22
CA SER A 157 -16.53 6.65 0.91
C SER A 157 -15.89 5.73 -0.14
N GLY A 158 -14.79 5.06 0.22
CA GLY A 158 -14.14 4.07 -0.66
C GLY A 158 -15.06 2.91 -1.03
N SER A 159 -15.81 2.36 -0.06
CA SER A 159 -16.79 1.29 -0.30
C SER A 159 -17.90 1.74 -1.26
N GLU A 160 -18.46 2.94 -1.06
CA GLU A 160 -19.48 3.50 -1.95
C GLU A 160 -18.94 3.69 -3.38
N MET A 161 -17.69 4.16 -3.53
CA MET A 161 -17.05 4.26 -4.84
C MET A 161 -16.83 2.89 -5.50
N LEU A 162 -16.32 1.92 -4.76
CA LEU A 162 -16.11 0.56 -5.28
C LEU A 162 -17.43 -0.12 -5.64
N GLY A 163 -18.50 0.14 -4.87
CA GLY A 163 -19.84 -0.35 -5.17
C GLY A 163 -20.36 0.11 -6.53
N ARG A 164 -19.96 1.30 -7.00
CA ARG A 164 -20.30 1.80 -8.36
C ARG A 164 -19.56 1.04 -9.47
N LEU A 165 -18.46 0.35 -9.15
CA LEU A 165 -17.70 -0.46 -10.12
C LEU A 165 -18.24 -1.89 -10.26
N THR A 166 -19.02 -2.38 -9.29
CA THR A 166 -19.65 -3.71 -9.34
C THR A 166 -20.34 -4.03 -10.68
N PRO A 167 -21.24 -3.19 -11.23
CA PRO A 167 -21.91 -3.51 -12.49
C PRO A 167 -20.94 -3.59 -13.69
N LEU A 168 -19.86 -2.79 -13.69
CA LEU A 168 -18.81 -2.90 -14.70
C LEU A 168 -18.05 -4.23 -14.57
N GLY A 169 -17.82 -4.68 -13.33
CA GLY A 169 -17.22 -5.97 -13.04
C GLY A 169 -18.09 -7.15 -13.49
N ASP A 170 -19.41 -7.07 -13.29
CA ASP A 170 -20.36 -8.07 -13.79
C ASP A 170 -20.36 -8.13 -15.32
N ALA A 171 -20.42 -6.97 -15.99
CA ALA A 171 -20.38 -6.88 -17.44
C ALA A 171 -19.05 -7.44 -18.01
N ALA A 172 -17.93 -7.08 -17.40
CA ALA A 172 -16.61 -7.59 -17.79
C ALA A 172 -16.52 -9.12 -17.60
N ARG A 173 -17.10 -9.67 -16.53
CA ARG A 173 -17.17 -11.13 -16.33
C ARG A 173 -17.93 -11.84 -17.45
N GLY A 174 -19.05 -11.27 -17.90
CA GLY A 174 -19.80 -11.78 -19.05
C GLY A 174 -18.96 -11.79 -20.33
N GLN A 175 -18.33 -10.66 -20.65
CA GLN A 175 -17.45 -10.55 -21.83
C GLN A 175 -16.30 -11.56 -21.81
N VAL A 176 -15.70 -11.81 -20.63
CA VAL A 176 -14.65 -12.81 -20.47
C VAL A 176 -15.19 -14.23 -20.67
N ALA A 177 -16.39 -14.53 -20.19
CA ALA A 177 -17.02 -15.84 -20.40
C ALA A 177 -17.28 -16.10 -21.89
N ASP A 178 -17.85 -15.13 -22.60
CA ASP A 178 -18.11 -15.22 -24.04
C ASP A 178 -16.81 -15.39 -24.83
N ALA A 179 -15.78 -14.59 -24.50
CA ALA A 179 -14.47 -14.68 -25.14
C ALA A 179 -13.81 -16.05 -24.92
N ARG A 180 -13.91 -16.62 -23.71
CA ARG A 180 -13.38 -17.96 -23.40
C ARG A 180 -14.13 -19.06 -24.15
N ALA A 181 -15.45 -18.94 -24.29
CA ALA A 181 -16.23 -19.90 -25.07
C ALA A 181 -15.82 -19.87 -26.55
N ALA A 182 -15.70 -18.68 -27.13
CA ALA A 182 -15.23 -18.50 -28.50
C ALA A 182 -13.80 -19.01 -28.71
N GLU A 183 -12.90 -18.78 -27.75
CA GLU A 183 -11.54 -19.33 -27.78
C GLU A 183 -11.55 -20.86 -27.77
N ALA A 184 -12.34 -21.49 -26.89
CA ALA A 184 -12.44 -22.95 -26.78
C ALA A 184 -12.95 -23.59 -28.08
N GLU A 185 -13.94 -22.99 -28.73
CA GLU A 185 -14.45 -23.44 -30.03
C GLU A 185 -13.35 -23.40 -31.10
N VAL A 186 -12.61 -22.28 -31.20
CA VAL A 186 -11.49 -22.13 -32.14
C VAL A 186 -10.39 -23.15 -31.87
N GLN A 187 -10.02 -23.37 -30.60
CA GLN A 187 -9.00 -24.34 -30.22
C GLN A 187 -9.42 -25.77 -30.58
N ALA A 188 -10.68 -26.14 -30.36
CA ALA A 188 -11.19 -27.46 -30.72
C ALA A 188 -11.13 -27.71 -32.24
N MET A 189 -11.54 -26.74 -33.05
CA MET A 189 -11.46 -26.83 -34.50
C MET A 189 -10.01 -26.95 -35.00
N LEU A 190 -9.09 -26.14 -34.45
CA LEU A 190 -7.67 -26.21 -34.83
C LEU A 190 -7.04 -27.56 -34.44
N ALA A 191 -7.40 -28.10 -33.27
CA ALA A 191 -6.95 -29.43 -32.85
C ALA A 191 -7.47 -30.53 -33.78
N GLN A 192 -8.73 -30.44 -34.22
CA GLN A 192 -9.32 -31.37 -35.18
C GLN A 192 -8.59 -31.33 -36.54
N GLU A 193 -8.32 -30.13 -37.07
CA GLU A 193 -7.64 -30.00 -38.36
C GLU A 193 -6.17 -30.47 -38.27
N ALA A 194 -5.47 -30.16 -37.17
CA ALA A 194 -4.12 -30.67 -36.94
C ALA A 194 -4.09 -32.22 -36.89
N ALA A 195 -5.08 -32.85 -36.25
CA ALA A 195 -5.21 -34.30 -36.22
C ALA A 195 -5.49 -34.88 -37.63
N ARG A 196 -6.31 -34.20 -38.43
CA ARG A 196 -6.59 -34.58 -39.83
C ARG A 196 -5.32 -34.53 -40.69
N CYS A 197 -4.59 -33.42 -40.63
CA CYS A 197 -3.32 -33.26 -41.35
C CYS A 197 -2.30 -34.34 -40.97
N LYS A 198 -2.21 -34.66 -39.67
CA LYS A 198 -1.36 -35.75 -39.18
C LYS A 198 -1.77 -37.11 -39.76
N ALA A 199 -3.06 -37.45 -39.73
CA ALA A 199 -3.56 -38.72 -40.27
C ALA A 199 -3.31 -38.87 -41.78
N ILE A 200 -3.44 -37.77 -42.55
CA ILE A 200 -3.10 -37.76 -43.99
C ILE A 200 -1.60 -38.00 -44.19
N GLY A 201 -0.74 -37.35 -43.39
CA GLY A 201 0.70 -37.56 -43.43
C GLY A 201 1.09 -39.00 -43.11
N ASP A 202 0.51 -39.57 -42.05
CA ASP A 202 0.74 -40.96 -41.64
C ASP A 202 0.29 -41.95 -42.73
N ALA A 203 -0.87 -41.71 -43.37
CA ALA A 203 -1.36 -42.53 -44.47
C ALA A 203 -0.48 -42.42 -45.73
N ALA A 204 0.01 -41.21 -46.06
CA ALA A 204 0.92 -41.00 -47.18
C ALA A 204 2.28 -41.69 -46.93
N ALA A 205 2.80 -41.64 -45.71
CA ALA A 205 4.01 -42.35 -45.31
C ALA A 205 3.84 -43.88 -45.38
N ALA A 206 2.71 -44.41 -44.92
CA ALA A 206 2.40 -45.83 -45.02
C ALA A 206 2.25 -46.30 -46.48
N ALA A 207 1.61 -45.50 -47.33
CA ALA A 207 1.50 -45.78 -48.77
C ALA A 207 2.88 -45.80 -49.44
N ALA A 208 3.75 -44.83 -49.15
CA ALA A 208 5.12 -44.80 -49.64
C ALA A 208 5.92 -46.04 -49.21
N ALA A 209 5.81 -46.46 -47.94
CA ALA A 209 6.45 -47.67 -47.43
C ALA A 209 5.95 -48.95 -48.15
N SER A 210 4.65 -49.06 -48.41
CA SER A 210 4.08 -50.21 -49.14
C SER A 210 4.50 -50.26 -50.63
N SER A 211 4.65 -49.10 -51.29
CA SER A 211 5.16 -49.02 -52.67
C SER A 211 6.64 -49.39 -52.78
N SER A 212 7.43 -49.16 -51.73
CA SER A 212 8.84 -49.58 -51.65
C SER A 212 8.99 -51.10 -51.50
N LEU A 213 8.01 -51.80 -50.92
CA LEU A 213 8.02 -53.25 -50.75
C LEU A 213 7.54 -54.00 -52.00
N ALA A 214 6.71 -53.39 -52.85
CA ALA A 214 6.23 -53.97 -54.10
C ALA A 214 7.22 -53.88 -55.28
N GLY A 215 8.32 -53.12 -55.11
CA GLY A 215 9.32 -52.88 -56.16
C GLY A 215 10.45 -53.92 -56.28
N ASP A 216 10.45 -54.99 -55.47
CA ASP A 216 11.60 -55.90 -55.32
C ASP A 216 11.33 -57.36 -55.74
N GLU A 217 10.26 -57.64 -56.51
CA GLU A 217 9.91 -59.00 -56.98
C GLU A 217 9.89 -59.19 -58.51
N SER A 218 10.63 -58.38 -59.30
CA SER A 218 10.76 -58.61 -60.74
C SER A 218 12.21 -58.85 -61.20
N GLY A 219 12.66 -60.09 -61.05
CA GLY A 219 13.24 -60.88 -62.16
C GLY A 219 14.74 -60.73 -62.47
N HIS A 220 15.54 -61.66 -61.97
CA HIS A 220 16.71 -62.19 -62.69
C HIS A 220 16.69 -63.73 -62.62
N GLY A 221 16.05 -64.35 -63.61
CA GLY A 221 16.20 -65.78 -63.88
C GLY A 221 17.45 -66.01 -64.76
N PRO A 222 18.27 -67.04 -64.52
CA PRO A 222 19.51 -67.25 -65.26
C PRO A 222 19.23 -67.75 -66.69
N VAL A 223 19.81 -67.08 -67.67
CA VAL A 223 19.74 -67.45 -69.10
C VAL A 223 20.70 -68.62 -69.36
N GLN A 224 20.17 -69.81 -69.65
CA GLN A 224 20.95 -70.90 -70.23
C GLN A 224 21.04 -70.73 -71.74
N MET A 225 22.28 -70.66 -72.25
CA MET A 225 22.60 -70.67 -73.68
C MET A 225 22.91 -72.09 -74.13
N SER A 226 22.00 -72.72 -74.86
CA SER A 226 22.24 -73.96 -75.60
C SER A 226 22.63 -73.63 -77.05
N GLY A 227 23.90 -73.86 -77.40
CA GLY A 227 24.42 -73.76 -78.76
C GLY A 227 24.33 -75.11 -79.49
N LEU A 228 23.71 -75.10 -80.67
CA LEU A 228 23.73 -76.17 -81.66
C LEU A 228 24.83 -75.91 -82.69
N LYS A 229 25.90 -76.71 -82.66
CA LYS A 229 26.48 -77.49 -83.79
C LYS A 229 27.76 -78.18 -83.35
#